data_AF-A0A3A8KAD5-F1
#
_entry.id   AF-A0A3A8KAD5-F1
#
_cell.length_a   1.000
_cell.length_b   1.000
_cell.length_c   1.000
_cell.angle_alpha   90.00
_cell.angle_beta   90.00
_cell.angle_gamma   90.00
#
_symmetry.space_group_name_H-M   'P 1'
#
loop_
_entity.id
_entity.type
_entity.pdbx_description
1 polymer ?
#
loop_
_entity_poly.entity_id
_entity_poly.type
_entity_poly.pdbx_seq_one_letter_code
_entity_poly.pdbx_strand_id
1 'polypeptide(L)'
;MVSVDVGLGQKVTPGQVLARLETASGPVDLKAPREATVGRVSVAPGAQVVAGQAVVSVRDPEALPSLYVLLPGEYRSELAPGMTLEYRMERMPEPLETVIEAVEGPEASLQYARARKAEDSSREDGVVLVRAHVPSRSFIRDEQSRLYQDGSTGSARVKLGTQRLLVAWFPGLRHALP
;
A
#
# COMPACT_ATOMS: atom_id res chain seq x y z
N MET A 1 -17.79 -27.19 -9.45
CA MET A 1 -17.86 -26.54 -10.78
C MET A 1 -18.20 -25.06 -10.57
N VAL A 2 -17.62 -24.14 -11.34
CA VAL A 2 -17.82 -22.68 -11.14
C VAL A 2 -18.65 -22.05 -12.26
N SER A 3 -19.63 -21.22 -11.90
CA SER A 3 -20.23 -20.21 -12.78
C SER A 3 -19.82 -18.82 -12.31
N VAL A 4 -19.49 -17.92 -13.25
CA VAL A 4 -19.17 -16.52 -12.95
C VAL A 4 -20.24 -15.65 -13.58
N ASP A 5 -20.91 -14.85 -12.75
CA ASP A 5 -22.09 -14.08 -13.16
C ASP A 5 -21.76 -12.60 -13.41
N VAL A 6 -20.48 -12.22 -13.28
CA VAL A 6 -20.02 -10.84 -13.43
C VAL A 6 -18.86 -10.70 -14.43
N GLY A 7 -18.85 -9.59 -15.15
CA GLY A 7 -17.82 -9.22 -16.12
C GLY A 7 -16.76 -8.27 -15.57
N LEU A 8 -15.60 -8.21 -16.23
CA LEU A 8 -14.54 -7.26 -15.91
C LEU A 8 -15.05 -5.81 -16.07
N GLY A 9 -14.74 -4.95 -15.10
CA GLY A 9 -15.19 -3.55 -15.06
C GLY A 9 -16.63 -3.36 -14.57
N GLN A 10 -17.38 -4.43 -14.30
CA GLN A 10 -18.74 -4.33 -13.79
C GLN A 10 -18.75 -3.78 -12.35
N LYS A 11 -19.62 -2.80 -12.10
CA LYS A 11 -19.93 -2.36 -10.74
C LYS A 11 -20.86 -3.37 -10.06
N VAL A 12 -20.56 -3.69 -8.81
CA VAL A 12 -21.30 -4.66 -8.00
C VAL A 12 -21.71 -4.04 -6.66
N THR A 13 -22.88 -4.42 -6.16
CA THR A 13 -23.40 -3.95 -4.86
C THR A 13 -23.19 -4.99 -3.77
N PRO A 14 -23.21 -4.59 -2.47
CA PRO A 14 -23.11 -5.54 -1.36
C PRO A 14 -24.19 -6.64 -1.47
N GLY A 15 -23.79 -7.90 -1.30
CA GLY A 15 -24.68 -9.06 -1.39
C GLY A 15 -24.95 -9.58 -2.80
N GLN A 16 -24.53 -8.86 -3.86
CA GLN A 16 -24.64 -9.35 -5.24
C GLN A 16 -23.77 -10.59 -5.46
N VAL A 17 -24.33 -11.61 -6.11
CA VAL A 17 -23.59 -12.84 -6.45
C VAL A 17 -22.54 -12.53 -7.53
N LEU A 18 -21.30 -12.88 -7.24
CA LEU A 18 -20.15 -12.74 -8.15
C LEU A 18 -19.91 -14.05 -8.90
N ALA A 19 -19.99 -15.17 -8.19
CA ALA A 19 -19.80 -16.49 -8.73
C ALA A 19 -20.55 -17.53 -7.90
N ARG A 20 -20.99 -18.60 -8.54
CA ARG A 20 -21.60 -19.77 -7.89
C ARG A 20 -20.66 -20.95 -7.99
N LEU A 21 -20.46 -21.63 -6.87
CA LEU A 21 -19.57 -22.78 -6.74
C LEU A 21 -20.39 -24.02 -6.38
N GLU A 22 -20.27 -25.08 -7.16
CA GLU A 22 -20.72 -26.41 -6.76
C GLU A 22 -19.59 -27.07 -5.94
N THR A 23 -19.85 -27.27 -4.65
CA THR A 23 -18.93 -27.91 -3.70
C THR A 23 -19.46 -29.28 -3.27
N ALA A 24 -18.63 -30.08 -2.59
CA ALA A 24 -19.06 -31.37 -2.04
C ALA A 24 -20.19 -31.24 -0.99
N SER A 25 -20.35 -30.07 -0.39
CA SER A 25 -21.39 -29.77 0.61
C SER A 25 -22.63 -29.10 0.01
N GLY A 26 -22.65 -28.90 -1.31
CA GLY A 26 -23.73 -28.23 -2.04
C GLY A 26 -23.30 -26.91 -2.70
N PRO A 27 -24.26 -26.18 -3.29
CA PRO A 27 -23.99 -24.92 -3.97
C PRO A 27 -23.67 -23.80 -2.97
N VAL A 28 -22.63 -23.02 -3.29
CA VAL A 28 -22.18 -21.85 -2.51
C VAL A 28 -22.13 -20.63 -3.41
N ASP A 29 -22.83 -19.57 -3.01
CA ASP A 29 -22.78 -18.27 -3.68
C ASP A 29 -21.67 -17.40 -3.07
N LEU A 30 -20.70 -17.01 -3.89
CA LEU A 30 -19.73 -15.97 -3.55
C LEU A 30 -20.35 -14.61 -3.80
N LYS A 31 -20.53 -13.83 -2.73
CA LYS A 31 -21.18 -12.52 -2.78
C LYS A 31 -20.17 -11.38 -2.61
N ALA A 32 -20.47 -10.24 -3.23
CA ALA A 32 -19.71 -9.01 -3.02
C ALA A 32 -19.87 -8.53 -1.57
N PRO A 33 -18.78 -8.29 -0.83
CA PRO A 33 -18.88 -7.85 0.57
C PRO A 33 -19.25 -6.37 0.70
N ARG A 34 -19.00 -5.57 -0.34
CA ARG A 34 -19.25 -4.12 -0.40
C ARG A 34 -19.47 -3.68 -1.84
N GLU A 35 -19.82 -2.41 -2.03
CA GLU A 35 -19.79 -1.80 -3.35
C GLU A 35 -18.37 -1.86 -3.93
N ALA A 36 -18.24 -2.38 -5.14
CA ALA A 36 -16.95 -2.61 -5.75
C ALA A 36 -17.05 -2.61 -7.28
N THR A 37 -15.90 -2.57 -7.95
CA THR A 37 -15.77 -2.82 -9.39
C THR A 37 -14.96 -4.10 -9.61
N VAL A 38 -15.44 -5.00 -10.46
CA VAL A 38 -14.74 -6.26 -10.77
C VAL A 38 -13.44 -5.95 -11.52
N GLY A 39 -12.30 -6.28 -10.92
CA GLY A 39 -10.97 -6.02 -11.49
C GLY A 39 -10.41 -7.17 -12.32
N ARG A 40 -10.68 -8.41 -11.92
CA ARG A 40 -10.18 -9.62 -12.59
C ARG A 40 -11.06 -10.82 -12.24
N VAL A 41 -11.29 -11.67 -13.24
CA VAL A 41 -11.82 -13.02 -13.05
C VAL A 41 -10.65 -13.98 -13.29
N SER A 42 -10.34 -14.81 -12.29
CA SER A 42 -9.13 -15.65 -12.27
C SER A 42 -9.40 -17.11 -12.61
N VAL A 43 -10.67 -17.47 -12.85
CA VAL A 43 -11.09 -18.84 -13.17
C VAL A 43 -11.97 -18.84 -14.40
N ALA A 44 -11.85 -19.90 -15.20
CA ALA A 44 -12.75 -20.12 -16.32
C ALA A 44 -14.10 -20.68 -15.82
N PRO A 45 -15.23 -20.37 -16.48
CA PRO A 45 -16.48 -21.08 -16.26
C PRO A 45 -16.30 -22.59 -16.41
N GLY A 46 -16.92 -23.37 -15.54
CA GLY A 46 -16.79 -24.83 -15.51
C GLY A 46 -15.54 -25.35 -14.76
N ALA A 47 -14.60 -24.48 -14.38
CA ALA A 47 -13.40 -24.92 -13.66
C ALA A 47 -13.73 -25.55 -12.30
N GLN A 48 -12.86 -26.46 -11.84
CA GLN A 48 -12.82 -26.88 -10.45
C GLN A 48 -11.96 -25.89 -9.66
N VAL A 49 -12.41 -25.53 -8.47
CA VAL A 49 -11.68 -24.63 -7.57
C VAL A 49 -11.50 -25.28 -6.22
N VAL A 50 -10.38 -25.00 -5.57
CA VAL A 50 -10.10 -25.44 -4.20
C VAL A 50 -10.31 -24.30 -3.21
N ALA A 51 -10.52 -24.64 -1.94
CA ALA A 51 -10.64 -23.64 -0.89
C ALA A 51 -9.37 -22.77 -0.83
N GLY A 52 -9.54 -21.45 -0.70
CA GLY A 52 -8.45 -20.48 -0.72
C GLY A 52 -7.99 -20.06 -2.13
N GLN A 53 -8.45 -20.71 -3.20
CA GLN A 53 -8.17 -20.27 -4.56
C GLN A 53 -8.95 -18.98 -4.88
N ALA A 54 -8.24 -17.98 -5.42
CA ALA A 54 -8.87 -16.74 -5.86
C ALA A 54 -9.74 -16.98 -7.10
N VAL A 55 -11.01 -16.52 -7.03
CA VAL A 55 -12.00 -16.67 -8.11
C VAL A 55 -12.20 -15.33 -8.83
N VAL A 56 -12.57 -14.29 -8.07
CA VAL A 56 -12.81 -12.92 -8.57
C VAL A 56 -12.10 -11.93 -7.65
N SER A 57 -11.42 -10.95 -8.23
CA SER A 57 -10.92 -9.78 -7.49
C SER A 57 -11.83 -8.59 -7.74
N VAL A 58 -12.26 -7.95 -6.67
CA VAL A 58 -13.03 -6.71 -6.72
C VAL A 58 -12.22 -5.57 -6.13
N ARG A 59 -12.37 -4.36 -6.68
CA ARG A 59 -11.71 -3.13 -6.23
C ARG A 59 -12.76 -2.16 -5.72
N ASP A 60 -12.52 -1.62 -4.54
CA ASP A 60 -13.34 -0.55 -4.01
C ASP A 60 -13.14 0.72 -4.87
N PRO A 61 -14.20 1.22 -5.53
CA PRO A 61 -14.10 2.37 -6.40
C PRO A 61 -13.83 3.65 -5.64
N GLU A 62 -13.85 3.70 -4.31
CA GLU A 62 -13.58 4.88 -3.47
C GLU A 62 -12.33 4.74 -2.59
N ALA A 63 -11.68 3.57 -2.57
CA ALA A 63 -10.48 3.37 -1.76
C ALA A 63 -9.35 4.34 -2.15
N LEU A 64 -8.86 5.10 -1.15
CA LEU A 64 -7.67 5.92 -1.28
C LEU A 64 -6.44 5.02 -1.51
N PRO A 65 -5.49 5.43 -2.38
CA PRO A 65 -4.25 4.71 -2.54
C PRO A 65 -3.41 4.77 -1.26
N SER A 66 -2.57 3.76 -1.05
CA SER A 66 -1.55 3.78 -0.01
C SER A 66 -0.18 3.85 -0.64
N LEU A 67 0.68 4.72 -0.12
CA LEU A 67 2.05 4.85 -0.58
C LEU A 67 2.97 4.00 0.30
N TYR A 68 3.74 3.12 -0.33
CA TYR A 68 4.76 2.30 0.33
C TYR A 68 6.13 2.73 -0.16
N VAL A 69 7.01 3.06 0.76
CA VAL A 69 8.37 3.52 0.46
C VAL A 69 9.38 2.66 1.20
N LEU A 70 10.40 2.20 0.47
CA LEU A 70 11.58 1.58 1.06
C LEU A 70 12.63 2.65 1.26
N LEU A 71 13.11 2.77 2.49
CA LEU A 71 14.21 3.65 2.89
C LEU A 71 15.38 2.80 3.43
N PRO A 72 16.61 3.34 3.49
CA PRO A 72 17.74 2.65 4.09
C PRO A 72 17.47 2.30 5.57
N GLY A 73 17.84 1.09 5.99
CA GLY A 73 17.54 0.59 7.33
C GLY A 73 18.25 1.34 8.45
N GLU A 74 19.39 1.97 8.18
CA GLU A 74 20.15 2.81 9.13
C GLU A 74 19.30 3.94 9.74
N TYR A 75 18.33 4.48 9.00
CA TYR A 75 17.46 5.56 9.49
C TYR A 75 16.24 5.07 10.29
N ARG A 76 16.07 3.76 10.50
CA ARG A 76 14.88 3.20 11.17
C ARG A 76 14.58 3.84 12.53
N SER A 77 15.60 4.09 13.34
CA SER A 77 15.42 4.70 14.68
C SER A 77 15.00 6.17 14.63
N GLU A 78 15.20 6.83 13.49
CA GLU A 78 14.85 8.23 13.28
C GLU A 78 13.49 8.40 12.62
N LEU A 79 12.98 7.37 11.95
CA LEU A 79 11.67 7.40 11.30
C LEU A 79 10.55 7.16 12.31
N ALA A 80 9.52 8.00 12.26
CA ALA A 80 8.34 7.86 13.08
C ALA A 80 7.05 8.23 12.31
N PRO A 81 5.89 7.68 12.70
CA PRO A 81 4.60 8.19 12.25
C PRO A 81 4.47 9.70 12.50
N GLY A 82 3.81 10.40 11.57
CA GLY A 82 3.61 11.85 11.59
C GLY A 82 4.71 12.67 10.90
N MET A 83 5.85 12.06 10.54
CA MET A 83 6.88 12.76 9.77
C MET A 83 6.43 13.06 8.34
N THR A 84 6.86 14.21 7.83
CA THR A 84 6.60 14.61 6.44
C THR A 84 7.46 13.79 5.46
N LEU A 85 6.80 13.21 4.48
CA LEU A 85 7.38 12.48 3.36
C LEU A 85 7.01 13.20 2.05
N GLU A 86 8.02 13.52 1.26
CA GLU A 86 7.86 14.05 -0.09
C GLU A 86 8.04 12.90 -1.09
N TYR A 87 7.04 12.66 -1.93
CA TYR A 87 7.09 11.64 -2.98
C TYR A 87 7.00 12.28 -4.37
N ARG A 88 7.80 11.81 -5.32
CA ARG A 88 7.82 12.32 -6.68
C ARG A 88 7.92 11.19 -7.69
N MET A 89 6.98 11.15 -8.63
CA MET A 89 7.07 10.33 -9.84
C MET A 89 7.75 11.11 -10.96
N GLU A 90 8.40 10.42 -11.89
CA GLU A 90 9.15 10.99 -13.02
C GLU A 90 8.36 11.99 -13.87
N ARG A 91 7.02 11.86 -13.88
CA ARG A 91 6.10 12.68 -14.69
C ARG A 91 5.14 13.53 -13.86
N MET A 92 5.48 13.80 -12.60
CA MET A 92 4.68 14.65 -11.72
C MET A 92 5.30 16.04 -11.66
N PRO A 93 4.56 17.12 -11.98
CA PRO A 93 5.11 18.48 -12.00
C PRO A 93 5.52 18.94 -10.60
N GLU A 94 4.67 18.68 -9.61
CA GLU A 94 4.91 18.99 -8.20
C GLU A 94 5.02 17.69 -7.39
N PRO A 95 5.88 17.61 -6.37
CA PRO A 95 5.90 16.46 -5.47
C PRO A 95 4.62 16.38 -4.64
N LEU A 96 4.29 15.16 -4.24
CA LEU A 96 3.25 14.86 -3.26
C LEU A 96 3.87 15.01 -1.87
N GLU A 97 3.46 16.03 -1.13
CA GLU A 97 3.74 16.11 0.31
C GLU A 97 2.69 15.29 1.08
N THR A 98 3.15 14.40 1.95
CA THR A 98 2.30 13.56 2.78
C THR A 98 2.95 13.23 4.11
N VAL A 99 2.28 12.43 4.94
CA VAL A 99 2.73 12.01 6.27
C VAL A 99 2.92 10.50 6.34
N ILE A 100 3.93 10.08 7.08
CA ILE A 100 4.13 8.67 7.44
C ILE A 100 3.02 8.25 8.40
N GLU A 101 2.28 7.21 8.04
CA GLU A 101 1.28 6.58 8.90
C GLU A 101 1.89 5.49 9.78
N ALA A 102 2.82 4.71 9.22
CA ALA A 102 3.44 3.59 9.89
C ALA A 102 4.88 3.36 9.44
N VAL A 103 5.70 2.93 10.38
CA VAL A 103 7.05 2.41 10.14
C VAL A 103 6.99 0.92 10.44
N GLU A 104 7.13 0.10 9.39
CA GLU A 104 6.94 -1.34 9.50
C GLU A 104 8.15 -2.02 10.13
N GLY A 105 7.92 -3.14 10.82
CA GLY A 105 8.99 -3.91 11.46
C GLY A 105 10.03 -4.48 10.47
N PRO A 106 11.19 -4.95 10.97
CA PRO A 106 12.25 -5.50 10.12
C PRO A 106 11.78 -6.65 9.22
N GLU A 107 10.98 -7.57 9.76
CA GLU A 107 10.46 -8.73 9.02
C GLU A 107 9.55 -8.31 7.84
N ALA A 108 8.56 -7.47 8.11
CA ALA A 108 7.65 -6.94 7.08
C ALA A 108 8.41 -6.13 6.01
N SER A 109 9.41 -5.36 6.43
CA SER A 109 10.26 -4.57 5.53
C SER A 109 11.04 -5.47 4.55
N LEU A 110 11.67 -6.53 5.08
CA LEU A 110 12.42 -7.50 4.28
C LEU A 110 11.52 -8.29 3.34
N GLN A 111 10.36 -8.76 3.82
CA GLN A 111 9.40 -9.50 3.01
C GLN A 111 8.92 -8.66 1.82
N TYR A 112 8.59 -7.40 2.06
CA TYR A 112 8.16 -6.48 1.01
C TYR A 112 9.27 -6.20 -0.01
N ALA A 113 10.49 -5.93 0.45
CA ALA A 113 11.64 -5.66 -0.43
C ALA A 113 11.97 -6.86 -1.33
N ARG A 114 11.91 -8.09 -0.79
CA ARG A 114 12.06 -9.32 -1.56
C ARG A 114 10.96 -9.49 -2.60
N ALA A 115 9.70 -9.25 -2.22
CA ALA A 115 8.57 -9.34 -3.14
C ALA A 115 8.67 -8.33 -4.30
N ARG A 116 9.25 -7.15 -4.05
CA ARG A 116 9.51 -6.12 -5.07
C ARG A 116 10.79 -6.31 -5.86
N LYS A 117 11.61 -7.33 -5.55
CA LYS A 117 12.96 -7.52 -6.11
C LYS A 117 13.80 -6.23 -6.01
N ALA A 118 13.67 -5.51 -4.89
CA ALA A 118 14.41 -4.27 -4.69
C ALA A 118 15.90 -4.59 -4.58
N GLU A 119 16.73 -3.86 -5.34
CA GLU A 119 18.20 -3.99 -5.30
C GLU A 119 18.75 -3.81 -3.88
N ASP A 120 18.09 -2.97 -3.08
CA ASP A 120 18.47 -2.66 -1.69
C ASP A 120 18.18 -3.77 -0.68
N SER A 121 17.52 -4.87 -1.08
CA SER A 121 17.20 -5.98 -0.18
C SER A 121 18.43 -6.74 0.36
N SER A 122 19.63 -6.46 -0.20
CA SER A 122 20.91 -7.07 0.18
C SER A 122 21.87 -6.12 0.92
N ARG A 123 21.48 -4.87 1.23
CA ARG A 123 22.34 -3.97 2.03
C ARG A 123 22.53 -4.52 3.45
N GLU A 124 23.76 -4.44 3.95
CA GLU A 124 24.12 -4.89 5.32
C GLU A 124 23.29 -4.17 6.39
N ASP A 125 23.01 -2.89 6.18
CA ASP A 125 22.18 -2.06 7.08
C ASP A 125 20.67 -2.30 6.91
N GLY A 126 20.27 -3.16 5.97
CA GLY A 126 18.90 -3.55 5.71
C GLY A 126 18.04 -2.42 5.11
N VAL A 127 16.72 -2.65 5.14
CA VAL A 127 15.71 -1.72 4.62
C VAL A 127 14.60 -1.51 5.63
N VAL A 128 13.97 -0.34 5.58
CA VAL A 128 12.78 -0.01 6.36
C VAL A 128 11.66 0.37 5.41
N LEU A 129 10.54 -0.32 5.56
CA LEU A 129 9.31 -0.02 4.86
C LEU A 129 8.50 0.99 5.67
N VAL A 130 8.13 2.08 5.03
CA VAL A 130 7.18 3.06 5.59
C VAL A 130 5.92 3.10 4.74
N ARG A 131 4.78 3.17 5.42
CA ARG A 131 3.48 3.44 4.79
C ARG A 131 3.15 4.90 5.02
N ALA A 132 2.78 5.59 3.95
CA ALA A 132 2.36 6.98 3.99
C ALA A 132 0.95 7.14 3.44
N HIS A 133 0.26 8.14 3.97
CA HIS A 133 -1.07 8.50 3.52
C HIS A 133 -1.02 9.02 2.09
N VAL A 134 -2.10 8.90 1.32
CA VAL A 134 -2.24 9.66 0.07
C VAL A 134 -3.58 10.40 0.12
N PRO A 135 -3.57 11.74 0.16
CA PRO A 135 -4.76 12.55 0.42
C PRO A 135 -5.76 12.53 -0.73
N SER A 136 -5.34 12.11 -1.93
CA SER A 136 -6.16 12.08 -3.13
C SER A 136 -5.90 10.82 -3.95
N ARG A 137 -6.87 10.45 -4.76
CA ARG A 137 -6.81 9.32 -5.69
C ARG A 137 -6.25 9.71 -7.04
N SER A 138 -6.11 11.01 -7.28
CA SER A 138 -5.54 11.58 -8.48
C SER A 138 -4.46 12.61 -8.18
N PHE A 139 -3.64 12.86 -9.19
CA PHE A 139 -2.69 13.95 -9.28
C PHE A 139 -2.92 14.73 -10.56
N ILE A 140 -2.49 15.99 -10.59
CA ILE A 140 -2.58 16.83 -11.79
C ILE A 140 -1.32 16.62 -12.62
N ARG A 141 -1.50 16.37 -13.91
CA ARG A 141 -0.44 16.27 -14.90
C ARG A 141 -0.94 16.86 -16.22
N ASP A 142 -0.16 17.75 -16.82
CA ASP A 142 -0.53 18.41 -18.09
C ASP A 142 -1.93 19.07 -17.98
N GLU A 143 -2.21 19.72 -16.84
CA GLU A 143 -3.53 20.30 -16.46
C GLU A 143 -4.69 19.29 -16.39
N GLN A 144 -4.41 17.99 -16.48
CA GLN A 144 -5.39 16.91 -16.42
C GLN A 144 -5.28 16.12 -15.12
N SER A 145 -6.43 15.82 -14.51
CA SER A 145 -6.51 14.89 -13.38
C SER A 145 -6.25 13.45 -13.86
N ARG A 146 -5.24 12.80 -13.29
CA ARG A 146 -4.87 11.41 -13.58
C ARG A 146 -4.93 10.59 -12.31
N LEU A 147 -5.52 9.40 -12.38
CA LEU A 147 -5.56 8.48 -11.24
C LEU A 147 -4.18 7.90 -10.95
N TYR A 148 -3.87 7.72 -9.66
CA TYR A 148 -2.75 6.88 -9.27
C TYR A 148 -3.03 5.44 -9.71
N GLN A 149 -1.99 4.79 -10.25
CA GLN A 149 -2.04 3.39 -10.67
C GLN A 149 -1.21 2.54 -9.72
N ASP A 150 -1.71 1.34 -9.43
CA ASP A 150 -0.98 0.39 -8.61
C ASP A 150 0.33 0.01 -9.30
N GLY A 151 1.40 -0.03 -8.53
CA GLY A 151 2.73 -0.36 -9.05
C GLY A 151 3.51 0.83 -9.61
N SER A 152 2.94 2.03 -9.67
CA SER A 152 3.71 3.25 -9.97
C SER A 152 4.89 3.40 -9.01
N THR A 153 6.05 3.77 -9.57
CA THR A 153 7.30 3.97 -8.83
C THR A 153 7.75 5.43 -8.90
N GLY A 154 8.58 5.83 -7.95
CA GLY A 154 9.11 7.19 -7.86
C GLY A 154 10.17 7.29 -6.77
N SER A 155 10.68 8.50 -6.57
CA SER A 155 11.61 8.82 -5.50
C SER A 155 10.86 9.39 -4.29
N ALA A 156 11.30 9.05 -3.08
CA ALA A 156 10.77 9.62 -1.86
C ALA A 156 11.90 10.25 -1.03
N ARG A 157 11.56 11.29 -0.27
CA ARG A 157 12.45 11.94 0.70
C ARG A 157 11.70 12.16 2.00
N VAL A 158 12.37 11.91 3.11
CA VAL A 158 11.84 12.21 4.45
C VAL A 158 12.78 13.22 5.09
N LYS A 159 12.22 14.29 5.66
CA LYS A 159 13.01 15.24 6.46
C LYS A 159 13.24 14.64 7.85
N LEU A 160 14.46 14.19 8.11
CA LEU A 160 14.85 13.72 9.44
C LEU A 160 14.96 14.92 10.38
N GLY A 161 14.22 14.89 11.48
CA GLY A 161 14.22 15.97 12.48
C GLY A 161 15.43 15.89 13.40
N THR A 162 16.16 16.99 13.56
CA THR A 162 17.30 17.15 14.49
C THR A 162 16.91 17.22 15.97
N GLN A 163 15.86 16.51 16.41
CA GLN A 163 15.35 16.58 17.79
C GLN A 163 16.34 16.11 18.90
N ARG A 164 17.58 15.75 18.54
CA ARG A 164 18.67 15.47 19.49
C ARG A 164 19.78 16.54 19.56
N LEU A 165 19.73 17.60 18.75
CA LEU A 165 20.76 18.65 18.80
C LEU A 165 20.62 19.57 20.01
N LEU A 166 19.42 19.70 20.59
CA LEU A 166 19.22 20.49 21.82
C LEU A 166 19.85 19.84 23.07
N VAL A 167 20.10 18.52 23.06
CA VAL A 167 20.76 17.83 24.18
C VAL A 167 22.29 17.86 24.04
N ALA A 168 22.82 18.05 22.83
CA ALA A 168 24.26 18.19 22.58
C ALA A 168 24.80 19.60 22.89
N TRP A 169 23.93 20.63 22.89
CA TRP A 169 24.33 22.03 23.11
C TRP A 169 24.25 22.51 24.56
N PHE A 170 23.68 21.73 25.49
CA PHE A 170 23.64 22.09 26.91
C PHE A 170 24.20 20.97 27.80
N PRO A 171 25.53 20.78 27.87
CA PRO A 171 26.16 19.85 28.82
C PRO A 171 25.86 20.17 30.30
N GLY A 172 25.32 21.37 30.61
CA GLY A 172 25.18 21.94 31.95
C GLY A 172 23.83 21.77 32.66
N LEU A 173 22.80 21.16 32.06
CA LEU A 173 21.48 21.02 32.72
C LEU A 173 21.37 19.85 33.70
N ARG A 174 22.47 19.14 33.99
CA ARG A 174 22.49 17.98 34.89
C ARG A 174 22.52 18.35 36.38
N HIS A 175 22.59 19.64 36.74
CA HIS A 175 22.81 20.10 38.12
C HIS A 175 21.82 21.16 38.60
N ALA A 176 20.70 21.38 37.89
CA ALA A 176 19.74 22.44 38.21
C ALA A 176 18.29 21.95 38.38
N LEU A 177 18.10 20.73 38.91
CA LEU A 177 16.82 20.31 39.48
C LEU A 177 17.07 19.89 40.94
N PRO A 178 16.39 20.49 41.94
CA PRO A 178 16.21 19.85 43.25
C PRO A 178 15.35 18.58 43.15
#